data_AF-A0A147BVJ3-F1
#
_entry.id   AF-A0A147BVJ3-F1
#
_cell.length_a   1.000
_cell.length_b   1.000
_cell.length_c   1.000
_cell.angle_alpha   90.00
_cell.angle_beta   90.00
_cell.angle_gamma   90.00
#
_symmetry.space_group_name_H-M   'P 1'
#
loop_
_entity.id
_entity.type
_entity.pdbx_description
1 polymer ?
#
loop_
_entity_poly.entity_id
_entity_poly.type
_entity_poly.pdbx_seq_one_letter_code
_entity_poly.pdbx_strand_id
1 'polypeptide(L)'
;MTYCRALAVTAVVGFLLMILGGAGVLFVPKLFVSILMKKLPLVNGSEAFELWRDIPLPAFQRVYFFNLTNPYEFLQEGKKPKLQEVGPYTFRVSMVKTNIVWNSNGTVSYREVRTFHFDREKSAGGQDDVIVSINGPLVGAGALLRVANPALRFVMAVVINKLDEQLIVNHTVGELLYDGYPDFLAAVSHMLDPTIPTSDGKFGYMHGRNATDDGLYTVYTGVGRMDLYNIITRWNGKKSLQAVVLLVTLSSEHSF
;
A
#
# COMPACT_ATOMS: atom_id res chain seq x y z
N MET A 1 45.12 -39.00 -44.30
CA MET A 1 45.75 -38.81 -42.97
C MET A 1 45.32 -37.51 -42.28
N THR A 2 45.09 -36.43 -43.00
CA THR A 2 44.61 -35.12 -42.50
C THR A 2 43.19 -35.14 -41.92
N TYR A 3 42.25 -35.87 -42.53
CA TYR A 3 40.85 -35.97 -42.05
C TYR A 3 40.72 -36.67 -40.69
N CYS A 4 41.48 -37.73 -40.43
CA CYS A 4 41.47 -38.43 -39.13
C CYS A 4 42.01 -37.53 -37.99
N ARG A 5 42.99 -36.67 -38.29
CA ARG A 5 43.52 -35.71 -37.31
C ARG A 5 42.51 -34.62 -36.98
N ALA A 6 41.79 -34.10 -37.98
CA ALA A 6 40.74 -33.11 -37.75
C ALA A 6 39.59 -33.68 -36.89
N LEU A 7 39.14 -34.90 -37.17
CA LEU A 7 38.09 -35.59 -36.39
C LEU A 7 38.51 -35.81 -34.92
N ALA A 8 39.76 -36.23 -34.69
CA ALA A 8 40.30 -36.41 -33.34
C ALA A 8 40.33 -35.08 -32.56
N VAL A 9 40.76 -33.99 -33.20
CA VAL A 9 40.78 -32.66 -32.58
C VAL A 9 39.37 -32.18 -32.24
N THR A 10 38.40 -32.33 -33.14
CA THR A 10 37.01 -31.94 -32.86
C THR A 10 36.38 -32.76 -31.74
N ALA A 11 36.69 -34.06 -31.63
CA ALA A 11 36.18 -34.91 -30.56
C ALA A 11 36.76 -34.52 -29.20
N VAL A 12 38.07 -34.21 -29.14
CA VAL A 12 38.73 -33.73 -27.91
C VAL A 12 38.17 -32.38 -27.49
N VAL A 13 37.99 -31.44 -28.42
CA VAL A 13 37.40 -30.12 -28.13
C VAL A 13 35.95 -30.28 -27.66
N GLY A 14 35.15 -31.12 -28.32
CA GLY A 14 33.77 -31.41 -27.91
C GLY A 14 33.69 -32.02 -26.51
N PHE A 15 34.60 -32.95 -26.18
CA PHE A 15 34.69 -33.56 -24.86
C PHE A 15 35.09 -32.55 -23.78
N LEU A 16 36.05 -31.67 -24.06
CA LEU A 16 36.45 -30.59 -23.15
C LEU A 16 35.31 -29.59 -22.92
N LEU A 17 34.57 -29.22 -23.96
CA LEU A 17 33.39 -28.36 -23.84
C LEU A 17 32.26 -29.02 -23.05
N MET A 18 32.07 -30.33 -23.20
CA MET A 18 31.09 -31.09 -22.40
C MET A 18 31.47 -31.10 -20.92
N ILE A 19 32.75 -31.31 -20.59
CA ILE A 19 33.25 -31.23 -19.21
C ILE A 19 33.08 -29.81 -18.66
N LEU A 20 33.45 -28.78 -19.43
CA LEU A 20 33.33 -27.39 -19.02
C LEU A 20 31.85 -26.99 -18.81
N GLY A 21 30.96 -27.42 -19.72
CA GLY A 21 29.52 -27.21 -19.60
C GLY A 21 28.92 -27.93 -18.40
N GLY A 22 29.27 -29.19 -18.17
CA GLY A 22 28.84 -29.97 -17.02
C GLY A 22 29.34 -29.37 -15.69
N ALA A 23 30.60 -28.95 -15.64
CA ALA A 23 31.15 -28.20 -14.51
C ALA A 23 30.40 -26.87 -14.33
N GLY A 24 30.11 -26.15 -15.41
CA GLY A 24 29.32 -24.93 -15.39
C GLY A 24 27.97 -25.12 -14.71
N VAL A 25 27.21 -26.15 -15.12
CA VAL A 25 25.89 -26.48 -14.54
C VAL A 25 25.98 -26.79 -13.04
N LEU A 26 27.06 -27.44 -12.58
CA LEU A 26 27.22 -27.81 -11.17
C LEU A 26 27.77 -26.69 -10.28
N PHE A 27 28.69 -25.87 -10.80
CA PHE A 27 29.43 -24.88 -10.01
C PHE A 27 28.88 -23.46 -10.12
N VAL A 28 28.37 -23.05 -11.30
CA VAL A 28 27.86 -21.68 -11.49
C VAL A 28 26.69 -21.37 -10.54
N PRO A 29 25.70 -22.25 -10.32
CA PRO A 29 24.63 -21.96 -9.36
C PRO A 29 25.16 -21.79 -7.93
N LYS A 30 26.12 -22.62 -7.50
CA LYS A 30 26.73 -22.52 -6.17
C LYS A 30 27.52 -21.24 -6.00
N LEU A 31 28.30 -20.86 -7.02
CA LEU A 31 29.06 -19.62 -7.03
C LEU A 31 28.12 -18.41 -6.99
N PHE A 32 27.06 -18.43 -7.81
CA PHE A 32 26.04 -17.38 -7.83
C PHE A 32 25.39 -17.20 -6.46
N VAL A 33 24.91 -18.29 -5.84
CA VAL A 33 24.35 -18.24 -4.48
C VAL A 33 25.38 -17.72 -3.49
N SER A 34 26.64 -18.16 -3.55
CA SER A 34 27.69 -17.67 -2.65
C SER A 34 27.92 -16.15 -2.77
N ILE A 35 27.93 -15.62 -3.99
CA ILE A 35 28.03 -14.18 -4.25
C ILE A 35 26.79 -13.46 -3.69
N LEU A 36 25.60 -14.01 -3.95
CA LEU A 36 24.33 -13.46 -3.47
C LEU A 36 24.29 -13.33 -1.95
N MET A 37 24.66 -14.39 -1.24
CA MET A 37 24.71 -14.44 0.23
C MET A 37 25.72 -13.46 0.83
N LYS A 38 26.71 -12.99 0.05
CA LYS A 38 27.70 -12.01 0.49
C LYS A 38 27.31 -10.56 0.19
N LYS A 39 26.63 -10.32 -0.94
CA LYS A 39 26.36 -8.97 -1.43
C LYS A 39 24.98 -8.43 -1.10
N LEU A 40 23.96 -9.27 -0.96
CA LEU A 40 22.59 -8.82 -0.72
C LEU A 40 22.19 -8.56 0.73
N PRO A 41 22.79 -9.19 1.76
CA PRO A 41 22.40 -8.89 3.13
C PRO A 41 22.53 -7.40 3.45
N LEU A 42 21.57 -6.89 4.22
CA LEU A 42 21.61 -5.54 4.75
C LEU A 42 22.75 -5.46 5.76
N VAL A 43 23.79 -4.70 5.41
CA VAL A 43 24.93 -4.42 6.26
C VAL A 43 25.21 -2.93 6.17
N ASN A 44 25.48 -2.30 7.30
CA ASN A 44 25.71 -0.86 7.34
C ASN A 44 26.85 -0.45 6.38
N GLY A 45 26.58 0.50 5.49
CA GLY A 45 27.51 0.97 4.46
C GLY A 45 27.67 0.06 3.24
N SER A 46 26.90 -1.04 3.11
CA SER A 46 26.89 -1.84 1.89
C SER A 46 26.07 -1.19 0.78
N GLU A 47 26.43 -1.44 -0.48
CA GLU A 47 25.66 -0.97 -1.64
C GLU A 47 24.19 -1.45 -1.60
N ALA A 48 23.96 -2.69 -1.18
CA ALA A 48 22.62 -3.23 -1.01
C ALA A 48 21.82 -2.48 0.06
N PHE A 49 22.45 -2.06 1.16
CA PHE A 49 21.80 -1.25 2.18
C PHE A 49 21.45 0.15 1.66
N GLU A 50 22.36 0.80 0.94
CA GLU A 50 22.13 2.13 0.36
C GLU A 50 20.94 2.12 -0.61
N LEU A 51 20.88 1.13 -1.51
CA LEU A 51 19.75 0.93 -2.42
C LEU A 51 18.45 0.56 -1.70
N TRP A 52 18.52 -0.20 -0.61
CA TRP A 52 17.34 -0.55 0.19
C TRP A 52 16.79 0.65 0.99
N ARG A 53 17.68 1.53 1.46
CA ARG A 53 17.36 2.73 2.22
C ARG A 53 16.64 3.77 1.36
N ASP A 54 17.16 4.03 0.17
CA ASP A 54 16.65 5.01 -0.78
C ASP A 54 16.72 4.40 -2.19
N ILE A 55 15.56 3.96 -2.69
CA ILE A 55 15.48 3.28 -3.99
C ILE A 55 15.48 4.35 -5.08
N PRO A 56 16.49 4.41 -5.97
CA PRO A 56 16.61 5.46 -6.98
C PRO A 56 15.67 5.27 -8.19
N LEU A 57 14.65 4.41 -8.06
CA LEU A 57 13.70 4.10 -9.13
C LEU A 57 12.38 4.82 -8.87
N PRO A 58 11.79 5.50 -9.88
CA PRO A 58 10.53 6.19 -9.69
C PRO A 58 9.39 5.18 -9.51
N ALA A 59 8.82 5.15 -8.30
CA ALA A 59 7.56 4.48 -8.04
C ALA A 59 6.39 5.39 -8.40
N PHE A 60 5.29 4.81 -8.89
CA PHE A 60 4.07 5.54 -9.22
C PHE A 60 2.88 4.89 -8.53
N GLN A 61 2.05 5.70 -7.90
CA GLN A 61 0.72 5.32 -7.48
C GLN A 61 -0.28 5.88 -8.49
N ARG A 62 -1.18 5.02 -8.97
CA ARG A 62 -2.26 5.42 -9.88
C ARG A 62 -3.57 5.18 -9.17
N VAL A 63 -4.37 6.23 -9.02
CA VAL A 63 -5.66 6.19 -8.35
C VAL A 63 -6.76 6.30 -9.40
N TYR A 64 -7.78 5.46 -9.27
CA TYR A 64 -8.96 5.45 -10.12
C TYR A 64 -10.18 5.61 -9.22
N PHE A 65 -11.13 6.44 -9.64
CA PHE A 65 -12.38 6.67 -8.94
C PHE A 65 -13.54 6.05 -9.71
N PHE A 66 -14.60 5.69 -8.99
CA PHE A 66 -15.89 5.36 -9.58
C PHE A 66 -16.83 6.55 -9.40
N ASN A 67 -16.99 7.35 -10.46
CA ASN A 67 -17.90 8.48 -10.50
C ASN A 67 -19.35 8.01 -10.67
N LEU A 68 -20.26 8.45 -9.80
CA LEU A 68 -21.68 8.10 -9.85
C LEU A 68 -22.41 8.99 -10.85
N THR A 69 -22.97 8.40 -11.91
CA THR A 69 -23.58 9.15 -13.02
C THR A 69 -25.10 9.30 -12.92
N ASN A 70 -25.75 8.63 -11.97
CA ASN A 70 -27.21 8.68 -11.74
C ASN A 70 -27.57 8.88 -10.25
N PRO A 71 -27.02 9.91 -9.57
CA PRO A 71 -27.20 10.07 -8.13
C PRO A 71 -28.66 10.27 -7.73
N TYR A 72 -29.45 11.00 -8.53
CA TYR A 72 -30.86 11.25 -8.25
C TYR A 72 -31.68 9.96 -8.32
N GLU A 73 -31.57 9.20 -9.41
CA GLU A 73 -32.33 7.96 -9.58
C GLU A 73 -31.90 6.88 -8.59
N PHE A 74 -30.62 6.88 -8.21
CA PHE A 74 -30.12 5.99 -7.17
C PHE A 74 -30.76 6.29 -5.81
N LEU A 75 -30.76 7.56 -5.39
CA LEU A 75 -31.26 7.96 -4.07
C LEU A 75 -32.79 7.99 -3.96
N GLN A 76 -33.46 8.59 -4.95
CA GLN A 76 -34.89 8.89 -4.88
C GLN A 76 -35.76 7.76 -5.42
N GLU A 77 -35.28 7.07 -6.45
CA GLU A 77 -36.05 6.04 -7.16
C GLU A 77 -35.60 4.61 -6.81
N GLY A 78 -34.52 4.46 -6.01
CA GLY A 78 -33.95 3.17 -5.65
C GLY A 78 -33.37 2.38 -6.83
N LYS A 79 -33.06 3.04 -7.95
CA LYS A 79 -32.46 2.38 -9.12
C LYS A 79 -31.01 1.98 -8.81
N LYS A 80 -30.51 0.96 -9.51
CA LYS A 80 -29.11 0.52 -9.37
C LYS A 80 -28.12 1.67 -9.70
N PRO A 81 -27.04 1.87 -8.90
CA PRO A 81 -26.05 2.88 -9.20
C PRO A 81 -25.30 2.57 -10.50
N LYS A 82 -25.09 3.59 -11.33
CA LYS A 82 -24.31 3.59 -12.56
C LYS A 82 -22.99 4.30 -12.27
N LEU A 83 -21.91 3.55 -12.36
CA LEU A 83 -20.57 4.02 -12.05
C LEU A 83 -19.76 4.11 -13.34
N GLN A 84 -18.98 5.19 -13.45
CA GLN A 84 -17.98 5.38 -14.50
C GLN A 84 -16.60 5.46 -13.86
N GLU A 85 -15.67 4.61 -14.30
CA GLU A 85 -14.27 4.72 -13.87
C GLU A 85 -13.65 6.01 -14.44
N VAL A 86 -12.97 6.78 -13.58
CA VAL A 86 -12.26 8.01 -13.93
C VAL A 86 -10.84 7.93 -13.39
N GLY A 87 -9.85 8.11 -14.26
CA GLY A 87 -8.43 8.06 -13.91
C GLY A 87 -7.55 7.61 -15.08
N PRO A 88 -6.25 7.39 -14.84
CA PRO A 88 -5.59 7.48 -13.53
C PRO A 88 -5.33 8.93 -13.10
N TYR A 89 -5.36 9.16 -11.79
CA TYR A 89 -4.67 10.28 -11.14
C TYR A 89 -3.36 9.74 -10.58
N THR A 90 -2.25 10.15 -11.18
CA THR A 90 -0.93 9.56 -10.97
C THR A 90 -0.10 10.41 -10.02
N PHE A 91 0.50 9.77 -9.02
CA PHE A 91 1.45 10.37 -8.08
C PHE A 91 2.78 9.65 -8.20
N ARG A 92 3.87 10.40 -8.36
CA ARG A 92 5.23 9.90 -8.16
C ARG A 92 5.46 9.75 -6.66
N VAL A 93 5.93 8.58 -6.25
CA VAL A 93 6.13 8.24 -4.84
C VAL A 93 7.62 8.17 -4.56
N SER A 94 8.09 9.01 -3.64
CA SER A 94 9.40 8.88 -3.01
C SER A 94 9.27 8.06 -1.72
N MET A 95 10.15 7.08 -1.52
CA MET A 95 10.13 6.19 -0.36
C MET A 95 11.53 6.15 0.26
N VAL A 96 11.67 6.73 1.45
CA VAL A 96 12.97 6.82 2.14
C VAL A 96 12.87 6.21 3.51
N LYS A 97 13.79 5.28 3.81
CA LYS A 97 13.88 4.67 5.14
C LYS A 97 14.72 5.54 6.07
N THR A 98 14.13 5.96 7.17
CA THR A 98 14.72 6.85 8.18
C THR A 98 14.75 6.16 9.54
N ASN A 99 15.43 6.78 10.51
CA ASN A 99 15.53 6.29 11.89
C ASN A 99 15.98 4.81 11.98
N ILE A 100 17.00 4.46 11.20
CA ILE A 100 17.48 3.09 11.05
C ILE A 100 18.29 2.68 12.28
N VAL A 101 17.88 1.60 12.93
CA VAL A 101 18.53 1.02 14.12
C VAL A 101 18.86 -0.44 13.87
N TRP A 102 20.14 -0.79 13.98
CA TRP A 102 20.63 -2.16 13.82
C TRP A 102 20.53 -2.91 15.15
N ASN A 103 19.94 -4.11 15.13
CA ASN A 103 19.73 -4.93 16.31
C ASN A 103 20.73 -6.10 16.36
N SER A 104 21.11 -6.52 17.57
CA SER A 104 22.06 -7.62 17.79
C SER A 104 21.53 -9.00 17.35
N ASN A 105 20.22 -9.14 17.14
CA ASN A 105 19.56 -10.38 16.74
C ASN A 105 19.45 -10.55 15.20
N GLY A 106 20.27 -9.84 14.42
CA GLY A 106 20.28 -9.94 12.96
C GLY A 106 19.09 -9.26 12.29
N THR A 107 18.42 -8.33 12.98
CA THR A 107 17.33 -7.50 12.43
C THR A 107 17.73 -6.04 12.33
N VAL A 108 16.99 -5.28 11.54
CA VAL A 108 17.11 -3.82 11.45
C VAL A 108 15.72 -3.21 11.58
N SER A 109 15.63 -2.12 12.33
CA SER A 109 14.41 -1.35 12.56
C SER A 109 14.47 -0.02 11.82
N TYR A 110 13.35 0.42 11.23
CA TYR A 110 13.30 1.66 10.45
C TYR A 110 11.86 2.19 10.35
N ARG A 111 11.73 3.46 9.97
CA ARG A 111 10.47 4.06 9.49
C ARG A 111 10.60 4.35 8.00
N GLU A 112 9.54 4.14 7.23
CA GLU A 112 9.55 4.46 5.80
C GLU A 112 8.68 5.68 5.55
N VAL A 113 9.32 6.81 5.23
CA VAL A 113 8.62 8.04 4.88
C VAL A 113 8.24 7.99 3.41
N ARG A 114 6.95 8.18 3.12
CA ARG A 114 6.43 8.21 1.74
C ARG A 114 5.96 9.61 1.39
N THR A 115 6.46 10.14 0.29
CA THR A 115 6.06 11.46 -0.24
C THR A 115 5.42 11.29 -1.60
N PHE A 116 4.25 11.88 -1.80
CA PHE A 116 3.44 11.75 -2.99
C PHE A 116 3.43 13.08 -3.75
N HIS A 117 3.92 13.06 -4.99
CA HIS A 117 3.96 14.22 -5.87
C HIS A 117 3.05 13.97 -7.08
N PHE A 118 2.01 14.78 -7.23
CA PHE A 118 1.09 14.65 -8.36
C PHE A 118 1.82 14.85 -9.69
N ASP A 119 1.59 13.94 -10.63
CA ASP A 119 2.18 13.91 -11.97
C ASP A 119 1.08 14.17 -13.00
N ARG A 120 0.88 15.45 -13.34
CA ARG A 120 -0.20 15.89 -14.24
C ARG A 120 -0.07 15.31 -15.65
N GLU A 121 1.15 15.12 -16.14
CA GLU A 121 1.43 14.60 -17.49
C GLU A 121 1.03 13.12 -17.62
N LYS A 122 1.13 12.37 -16.53
CA LYS A 122 0.72 10.95 -16.47
C LYS A 122 -0.68 10.74 -15.91
N SER A 123 -1.46 11.81 -15.78
CA SER A 123 -2.83 11.77 -15.24
C SER A 123 -3.86 12.10 -16.33
N ALA A 124 -5.03 11.45 -16.23
CA ALA A 124 -6.16 11.71 -17.13
C ALA A 124 -6.72 13.13 -16.96
N GLY A 125 -6.63 13.69 -15.75
CA GLY A 125 -7.10 15.04 -15.46
C GLY A 125 -6.39 15.68 -14.27
N GLY A 126 -7.02 16.70 -13.68
CA GLY A 126 -6.45 17.50 -12.59
C GLY A 126 -6.87 17.01 -11.21
N GLN A 127 -6.20 17.50 -10.15
CA GLN A 127 -6.66 17.24 -8.78
C GLN A 127 -7.95 18.01 -8.45
N ASP A 128 -8.29 19.00 -9.26
CA ASP A 128 -9.51 19.80 -9.24
C ASP A 128 -10.71 19.12 -9.93
N ASP A 129 -10.51 17.98 -10.58
CA ASP A 129 -11.61 17.21 -11.17
C ASP A 129 -12.58 16.75 -10.07
N VAL A 130 -13.88 17.00 -10.29
CA VAL A 130 -14.93 16.68 -9.33
C VAL A 130 -15.43 15.24 -9.53
N ILE A 131 -15.48 14.49 -8.43
CA ILE A 131 -16.05 13.14 -8.38
C ILE A 131 -17.32 13.18 -7.55
N VAL A 132 -18.41 12.65 -8.12
CA VAL A 132 -19.67 12.38 -7.42
C VAL A 132 -19.54 11.00 -6.78
N SER A 133 -19.50 10.95 -5.45
CA SER A 133 -19.31 9.70 -4.71
C SER A 133 -20.18 9.64 -3.46
N ILE A 134 -20.11 8.51 -2.76
CA ILE A 134 -20.79 8.34 -1.47
C ILE A 134 -20.01 9.10 -0.39
N ASN A 135 -20.73 9.72 0.56
CA ASN A 135 -20.16 10.37 1.74
C ASN A 135 -19.49 9.33 2.66
N GLY A 136 -18.17 9.21 2.54
CA GLY A 136 -17.35 8.26 3.30
C GLY A 136 -17.50 8.41 4.82
N PRO A 137 -17.35 9.61 5.40
CA PRO A 137 -17.59 9.89 6.82
C PRO A 137 -18.97 9.43 7.30
N LEU A 138 -20.03 9.76 6.56
CA LEU A 138 -21.39 9.37 6.93
C LEU A 138 -21.58 7.84 6.96
N VAL A 139 -21.07 7.14 5.95
CA VAL A 139 -21.11 5.66 5.90
C VAL A 139 -20.29 5.05 7.03
N GLY A 140 -19.09 5.56 7.29
CA GLY A 140 -18.23 5.11 8.38
C GLY A 140 -18.88 5.30 9.75
N ALA A 141 -19.42 6.49 10.01
CA ALA A 141 -20.17 6.78 11.23
C ALA A 141 -21.38 5.85 11.37
N GLY A 142 -22.15 5.64 10.30
CA GLY A 142 -23.28 4.70 10.29
C GLY A 142 -22.88 3.28 10.67
N ALA A 143 -21.73 2.79 10.23
CA ALA A 143 -21.21 1.47 10.60
C ALA A 143 -20.82 1.41 12.09
N LEU A 144 -20.11 2.42 12.61
CA LEU A 144 -19.72 2.49 14.02
C LEU A 144 -20.94 2.58 14.94
N LEU A 145 -21.96 3.35 14.55
CA LEU A 145 -23.18 3.53 15.33
C LEU A 145 -24.05 2.26 15.44
N ARG A 146 -23.83 1.23 14.59
CA ARG A 146 -24.54 -0.05 14.72
C ARG A 146 -24.18 -0.79 16.01
N VAL A 147 -22.94 -0.63 16.48
CA VAL A 147 -22.40 -1.29 17.68
C VAL A 147 -22.26 -0.33 18.87
N ALA A 148 -22.56 0.95 18.67
CA ALA A 148 -22.56 1.96 19.72
C ALA A 148 -23.71 1.76 20.73
N ASN A 149 -23.54 2.31 21.93
CA ASN A 149 -24.61 2.31 22.93
C ASN A 149 -25.82 3.15 22.45
N PRO A 150 -27.06 2.84 22.91
CA PRO A 150 -28.28 3.49 22.42
C PRO A 150 -28.31 5.01 22.61
N ALA A 151 -27.72 5.53 23.70
CA ALA A 151 -27.69 6.97 23.97
C ALA A 151 -26.83 7.72 22.95
N LEU A 152 -25.61 7.23 22.69
CA LEU A 152 -24.72 7.79 21.67
C LEU A 152 -25.34 7.69 20.28
N ARG A 153 -25.98 6.55 19.95
CA ARG A 153 -26.70 6.37 18.69
C ARG A 153 -27.82 7.39 18.50
N PHE A 154 -28.60 7.66 19.54
CA PHE A 154 -29.67 8.66 19.50
C PHE A 154 -29.12 10.08 19.30
N VAL A 155 -28.12 10.48 20.07
CA VAL A 155 -27.50 11.81 19.97
C VAL A 155 -26.94 12.02 18.56
N MET A 156 -26.19 11.06 18.03
CA MET A 156 -25.60 11.17 16.70
C MET A 156 -26.64 11.18 15.58
N ALA A 157 -27.73 10.41 15.72
CA ALA A 157 -28.83 10.47 14.76
C ALA A 157 -29.49 11.85 14.72
N VAL A 158 -29.68 12.51 15.88
CA VAL A 158 -30.20 13.88 15.94
C VAL A 158 -29.23 14.86 15.27
N VAL A 159 -27.93 14.72 15.52
CA VAL A 159 -26.91 15.61 14.94
C VAL A 159 -26.83 15.45 13.42
N ILE A 160 -26.74 14.22 12.91
CA ILE A 160 -26.69 13.92 11.47
C ILE A 160 -27.92 14.51 10.75
N ASN A 161 -29.12 14.32 11.32
CA ASN A 161 -30.34 14.87 10.74
C ASN A 161 -30.39 16.40 10.79
N LYS A 162 -29.86 17.02 11.86
CA LYS A 162 -29.82 18.49 11.98
C LYS A 162 -28.80 19.14 11.03
N LEU A 163 -27.72 18.44 10.71
CA LEU A 163 -26.68 18.91 9.79
C LEU A 163 -27.06 18.70 8.31
N ASP A 164 -28.17 18.01 8.04
CA ASP A 164 -28.63 17.66 6.69
C ASP A 164 -27.53 16.94 5.87
N GLU A 165 -26.81 16.04 6.55
CA GLU A 165 -25.73 15.25 5.94
C GLU A 165 -26.27 14.40 4.78
N GLN A 166 -25.69 14.60 3.59
CA GLN A 166 -26.13 13.90 2.38
C GLN A 166 -25.31 12.64 2.15
N LEU A 167 -25.98 11.58 1.67
CA LEU A 167 -25.32 10.32 1.31
C LEU A 167 -24.43 10.45 0.07
N ILE A 168 -24.74 11.37 -0.83
CA ILE A 168 -23.95 11.64 -2.03
C ILE A 168 -23.31 13.01 -1.91
N VAL A 169 -22.02 13.08 -2.21
CA VAL A 169 -21.19 14.28 -2.11
C VAL A 169 -20.39 14.47 -3.38
N ASN A 170 -20.02 15.73 -3.64
CA ASN A 170 -19.23 16.14 -4.78
C ASN A 170 -17.94 16.76 -4.24
N HIS A 171 -16.82 16.07 -4.42
CA HIS A 171 -15.52 16.55 -3.97
C HIS A 171 -14.50 16.42 -5.08
N THR A 172 -13.50 17.30 -5.05
CA THR A 172 -12.36 17.20 -5.96
C THR A 172 -11.51 15.97 -5.63
N VAL A 173 -10.73 15.50 -6.59
CA VAL A 173 -9.77 14.41 -6.38
C VAL A 173 -8.77 14.73 -5.27
N GLY A 174 -8.28 15.98 -5.20
CA GLY A 174 -7.38 16.43 -4.15
C GLY A 174 -8.00 16.32 -2.76
N GLU A 175 -9.24 16.79 -2.60
CA GLU A 175 -10.02 16.70 -1.36
C GLU A 175 -10.29 15.24 -0.96
N LEU A 176 -10.67 14.38 -1.90
CA LEU A 176 -10.93 12.96 -1.62
C LEU A 176 -9.65 12.20 -1.22
N LEU A 177 -8.47 12.66 -1.65
CA LEU A 177 -7.20 11.99 -1.35
C LEU A 177 -6.41 12.65 -0.23
N TYR A 178 -5.53 13.59 -0.57
CA TYR A 178 -4.47 14.06 0.32
C TYR A 178 -4.81 15.37 1.02
N ASP A 179 -5.50 16.29 0.35
CA ASP A 179 -5.79 17.63 0.89
C ASP A 179 -6.82 17.56 2.02
N GLY A 180 -7.77 16.64 1.88
CA GLY A 180 -8.89 16.44 2.79
C GLY A 180 -9.90 17.59 2.76
N TYR A 181 -11.18 17.27 2.79
CA TYR A 181 -12.26 18.25 2.96
C TYR A 181 -12.73 18.29 4.42
N PRO A 182 -13.10 19.47 4.96
CA PRO A 182 -13.68 19.57 6.30
C PRO A 182 -14.99 18.79 6.40
N ASP A 183 -15.13 17.97 7.45
CA ASP A 183 -16.31 17.14 7.66
C ASP A 183 -16.58 17.00 9.16
N PHE A 184 -17.84 17.23 9.57
CA PHE A 184 -18.20 17.20 10.99
C PHE A 184 -18.02 15.80 11.61
N LEU A 185 -18.40 14.75 10.88
CA LEU A 185 -18.30 13.37 11.36
C LEU A 185 -16.84 12.92 11.45
N ALA A 186 -15.98 13.40 10.57
CA ALA A 186 -14.53 13.26 10.70
C ALA A 186 -14.00 13.99 11.94
N ALA A 187 -14.45 15.22 12.20
CA ALA A 187 -14.05 15.99 13.38
C ALA A 187 -14.43 15.31 14.71
N VAL A 188 -15.59 14.65 14.77
CA VAL A 188 -16.05 13.94 15.98
C VAL A 188 -15.76 12.43 15.97
N SER A 189 -15.00 11.93 14.99
CA SER A 189 -14.72 10.50 14.81
C SER A 189 -14.15 9.82 16.07
N HIS A 190 -13.26 10.49 16.81
CA HIS A 190 -12.73 10.02 18.10
C HIS A 190 -13.78 9.76 19.16
N MET A 191 -14.90 10.49 19.12
CA MET A 191 -16.02 10.28 20.06
C MET A 191 -16.78 8.99 19.74
N LEU A 192 -16.77 8.56 18.47
CA LEU A 192 -17.39 7.32 18.01
C LEU A 192 -16.50 6.12 18.26
N ASP A 193 -15.20 6.26 18.00
CA ASP A 193 -14.19 5.24 18.28
C ASP A 193 -12.85 5.91 18.66
N PRO A 194 -12.42 5.81 19.92
CA PRO A 194 -11.16 6.41 20.39
C PRO A 194 -9.89 5.87 19.72
N THR A 195 -9.99 4.79 18.94
CA THR A 195 -8.85 4.20 18.22
C THR A 195 -8.60 4.83 16.85
N ILE A 196 -9.56 5.59 16.32
CA ILE A 196 -9.42 6.32 15.06
C ILE A 196 -8.44 7.49 15.28
N PRO A 197 -7.41 7.71 14.46
CA PRO A 197 -6.52 8.87 14.60
C PRO A 197 -7.19 10.21 14.30
N THR A 198 -6.71 11.32 14.89
CA THR A 198 -7.29 12.66 14.66
C THR A 198 -6.94 13.09 13.24
N SER A 199 -7.89 13.66 12.51
CA SER A 199 -7.71 14.12 11.13
C SER A 199 -7.83 15.63 10.97
N ASP A 200 -7.59 16.40 12.04
CA ASP A 200 -7.75 17.86 12.08
C ASP A 200 -9.13 18.34 11.56
N GLY A 201 -10.17 17.52 11.76
CA GLY A 201 -11.53 17.82 11.31
C GLY A 201 -11.77 17.62 9.81
N LYS A 202 -10.84 16.98 9.10
CA LYS A 202 -10.95 16.71 7.66
C LYS A 202 -11.12 15.22 7.38
N PHE A 203 -11.75 14.92 6.25
CA PHE A 203 -11.76 13.59 5.66
C PHE A 203 -11.04 13.60 4.32
N GLY A 204 -10.24 12.56 4.08
CA GLY A 204 -9.70 12.18 2.79
C GLY A 204 -9.10 10.79 2.94
N TYR A 205 -9.23 9.94 1.91
CA TYR A 205 -8.81 8.54 1.99
C TYR A 205 -7.31 8.38 2.30
N MET A 206 -6.50 9.38 1.93
CA MET A 206 -5.06 9.43 2.18
C MET A 206 -4.64 10.68 2.96
N HIS A 207 -5.59 11.33 3.64
CA HIS A 207 -5.30 12.54 4.41
C HIS A 207 -4.30 12.23 5.54
N GLY A 208 -3.31 13.11 5.74
CA GLY A 208 -2.23 12.91 6.72
C GLY A 208 -1.20 11.84 6.35
N ARG A 209 -1.27 11.24 5.16
CA ARG A 209 -0.31 10.21 4.69
C ARG A 209 0.87 10.78 3.88
N ASN A 210 0.80 12.03 3.46
CA ASN A 210 1.87 12.64 2.66
C ASN A 210 3.05 13.08 3.53
N ALA A 211 4.26 12.71 3.13
CA ALA A 211 5.51 12.99 3.85
C ALA A 211 5.51 12.43 5.30
N THR A 212 4.80 11.33 5.53
CA THR A 212 4.73 10.63 6.82
C THR A 212 5.11 9.16 6.67
N ASP A 213 5.25 8.46 7.80
CA ASP A 213 5.44 7.01 7.85
C ASP A 213 4.19 6.30 8.42
N ASP A 214 4.06 5.01 8.13
CA ASP A 214 2.97 4.16 8.63
C ASP A 214 3.40 3.28 9.83
N GLY A 215 4.54 3.58 10.45
CA GLY A 215 4.99 2.94 11.69
C GLY A 215 6.44 2.46 11.65
N LEU A 216 6.83 1.85 12.78
CA LEU A 216 8.14 1.25 12.95
C LEU A 216 8.14 -0.18 12.46
N TYR A 217 8.92 -0.47 11.42
CA TYR A 217 9.17 -1.82 10.93
C TYR A 217 10.41 -2.40 11.58
N THR A 218 10.41 -3.69 11.84
CA THR A 218 11.62 -4.47 12.16
C THR A 218 11.70 -5.65 11.21
N VAL A 219 12.75 -5.72 10.39
CA VAL A 219 12.94 -6.77 9.38
C VAL A 219 14.24 -7.53 9.61
N TYR A 220 14.30 -8.78 9.16
CA TYR A 220 15.58 -9.50 9.12
C TYR A 220 16.53 -8.89 8.07
N THR A 221 17.81 -8.80 8.43
CA THR A 221 18.86 -8.25 7.57
C THR A 221 19.27 -9.20 6.44
N GLY A 222 18.97 -10.49 6.57
CA GLY A 222 19.45 -11.53 5.66
C GLY A 222 20.88 -12.03 5.96
N VAL A 223 21.57 -11.45 6.96
CA VAL A 223 22.91 -11.92 7.39
C VAL A 223 22.80 -13.34 7.92
N GLY A 224 23.54 -14.28 7.31
CA GLY A 224 23.53 -15.70 7.66
C GLY A 224 22.28 -16.48 7.22
N ARG A 225 21.14 -15.80 7.00
CA ARG A 225 19.85 -16.37 6.59
C ARG A 225 19.19 -15.50 5.53
N MET A 226 19.68 -15.59 4.29
CA MET A 226 19.16 -14.81 3.16
C MET A 226 17.72 -15.21 2.79
N ASP A 227 17.30 -16.42 3.14
CA ASP A 227 15.91 -16.88 3.03
C ASP A 227 14.94 -16.05 3.90
N LEU A 228 15.46 -15.36 4.92
CA LEU A 228 14.68 -14.45 5.76
C LEU A 228 14.81 -12.98 5.34
N TYR A 229 15.57 -12.66 4.29
CA TYR A 229 15.86 -11.28 3.90
C TYR A 229 14.60 -10.41 3.81
N ASN A 230 14.64 -9.27 4.51
CA ASN A 230 13.60 -8.25 4.52
C ASN A 230 12.20 -8.74 4.99
N ILE A 231 12.10 -9.94 5.57
CA ILE A 231 10.86 -10.42 6.19
C ILE A 231 10.59 -9.60 7.45
N ILE A 232 9.38 -9.06 7.53
CA ILE A 232 8.91 -8.28 8.69
C ILE A 232 8.75 -9.22 9.89
N THR A 233 9.49 -8.93 10.95
CA THR A 233 9.40 -9.63 12.24
C THR A 233 8.42 -8.95 13.18
N ARG A 234 8.35 -7.61 13.11
CA ARG A 234 7.48 -6.77 13.93
C ARG A 234 7.06 -5.53 13.17
N TRP A 235 5.86 -5.07 13.45
CA TRP A 235 5.35 -3.77 13.08
C TRP A 235 4.81 -3.07 14.33
N ASN A 236 5.27 -1.85 14.60
CA ASN A 236 5.00 -1.12 15.84
C ASN A 236 5.23 -1.97 17.11
N GLY A 237 6.31 -2.75 17.11
CA GLY A 237 6.70 -3.65 18.20
C GLY A 237 5.89 -4.96 18.29
N LYS A 238 4.79 -5.10 17.55
CA LYS A 238 3.91 -6.29 17.57
C LYS A 238 4.30 -7.30 16.50
N LYS A 239 4.23 -8.60 16.82
CA LYS A 239 4.51 -9.70 15.87
C LYS A 239 3.30 -10.08 15.00
N SER A 240 2.09 -9.72 15.45
CA SER A 240 0.84 -9.98 14.77
C SER A 240 -0.07 -8.76 14.89
N LEU A 241 -0.97 -8.62 13.92
CA LEU A 241 -2.04 -7.63 13.98
C LEU A 241 -3.12 -8.13 14.94
N GLN A 242 -3.65 -7.23 15.75
CA GLN A 242 -4.87 -7.48 16.52
C GLN A 242 -6.05 -7.07 15.63
N ALA A 243 -6.88 -8.03 15.24
CA ALA A 243 -8.09 -7.71 14.51
C ALA A 243 -9.12 -7.08 15.47
N VAL A 244 -9.52 -5.85 15.19
CA VAL A 244 -10.79 -5.33 15.73
C VAL A 244 -11.86 -5.78 14.75
N VAL A 245 -12.64 -6.78 15.16
CA VAL A 245 -13.72 -7.32 14.31
C VAL A 245 -14.86 -6.30 14.28
N LEU A 246 -14.88 -5.46 13.25
CA LEU A 246 -16.10 -4.76 12.84
C LEU A 246 -17.00 -5.79 12.16
N LEU A 247 -17.94 -6.36 12.92
CA LEU A 247 -19.01 -7.20 12.37
C LEU A 247 -19.93 -6.35 11.49
N VAL A 248 -19.54 -6.14 10.24
CA VAL A 248 -20.47 -5.70 9.20
C VAL A 248 -21.18 -6.96 8.70
N THR A 249 -22.27 -7.32 9.36
CA THR A 249 -23.23 -8.27 8.78
C THR A 249 -23.89 -7.58 7.58
N LEU A 250 -23.41 -7.92 6.38
CA LEU A 250 -24.21 -7.78 5.17
C LEU A 250 -25.30 -8.86 5.26
N SER A 251 -26.48 -8.49 5.74
CA SER A 251 -27.67 -9.32 5.58
C SER A 251 -27.96 -9.43 4.09
N SER A 252 -27.56 -10.54 3.48
CA SER A 252 -28.11 -11.01 2.22
C SER A 252 -29.29 -11.93 2.54
N GLU A 253 -30.42 -11.34 2.94
CA GLU A 253 -31.70 -12.04 2.90
C GLU A 253 -32.54 -11.46 1.76
N HIS A 254 -32.43 -12.08 0.59
CA HIS A 254 -33.54 -12.19 -0.34
C HIS A 254 -33.48 -13.57 -1.00
N SER A 255 -34.22 -14.49 -0.39
CA SER A 255 -34.70 -15.72 -1.02
C SER A 255 -35.68 -15.36 -2.14
N PHE A 256 -35.63 -16.15 -3.21
CA PHE A 256 -36.65 -16.21 -4.27
C PHE A 256 -38.04 -16.56 -3.74
#